data_AF-A0A7X8GHS2-F1
#
_entry.id   AF-A0A7X8GHS2-F1
#
_cell.length_a   1.000
_cell.length_b   1.000
_cell.length_c   1.000
_cell.angle_alpha   90.00
_cell.angle_beta   90.00
_cell.angle_gamma   90.00
#
_symmetry.space_group_name_H-M   'P 1'
#
loop_
_entity.id
_entity.type
_entity.pdbx_description
1 polymer ?
#
loop_
_entity_poly.entity_id
_entity_poly.type
_entity_poly.pdbx_seq_one_letter_code
_entity_poly.pdbx_strand_id
1 'polypeptide(L)' 'MATKRRSFTAQFKFKVALEAVKGVKTLSELASEHGVHPNQIGQWIQHTFRTQVTN' A
#
# COMPACT_ATOMS: atom_id res chain seq x y z
N MET A 1 -20.35 -9.48 -14.10
CA MET A 1 -20.24 -9.28 -12.64
C MET A 1 -19.19 -8.19 -12.38
N ALA A 2 -19.60 -7.03 -11.88
CA ALA A 2 -18.68 -5.92 -11.61
C ALA A 2 -17.88 -6.20 -10.33
N THR A 3 -16.59 -6.47 -10.48
CA THR A 3 -15.67 -6.57 -9.34
C THR A 3 -15.64 -5.21 -8.64
N LYS A 4 -16.11 -5.18 -7.39
CA LYS A 4 -16.17 -3.97 -6.57
C LYS A 4 -14.74 -3.55 -6.24
N ARG A 5 -14.21 -2.56 -6.96
CA ARG A 5 -12.86 -2.04 -6.74
C ARG A 5 -12.82 -1.43 -5.34
N ARG A 6 -12.11 -2.06 -4.40
CA ARG A 6 -11.83 -1.47 -3.08
C ARG A 6 -10.92 -0.27 -3.28
N SER A 7 -11.47 0.93 -3.10
CA SER A 7 -10.70 2.17 -3.14
C SER A 7 -10.08 2.43 -1.77
N PHE A 8 -8.75 2.50 -1.72
CA PHE A 8 -8.01 2.90 -0.52
C PHE A 8 -7.63 4.37 -0.59
N THR A 9 -7.76 5.09 0.53
CA THR A 9 -7.37 6.49 0.63
C THR A 9 -5.85 6.65 0.55
N ALA A 10 -5.38 7.83 0.14
CA ALA A 10 -3.95 8.13 0.05
C ALA A 10 -3.25 7.96 1.42
N GLN A 11 -3.88 8.39 2.51
CA GLN A 11 -3.39 8.19 3.88
C GLN A 11 -3.25 6.71 4.25
N PHE A 12 -4.22 5.87 3.86
CA PHE A 12 -4.15 4.44 4.13
C PHE A 12 -2.97 3.81 3.39
N LYS A 13 -2.83 4.10 2.09
CA LYS A 13 -1.71 3.62 1.28
C LYS A 13 -0.36 4.06 1.85
N PHE A 14 -0.28 5.30 2.34
CA PHE A 14 0.91 5.85 3.00
C PHE A 14 1.25 5.13 4.30
N LYS A 15 0.26 4.88 5.17
CA LYS A 15 0.47 4.14 6.41
C LYS A 15 1.00 2.73 6.14
N VAL A 16 0.37 2.00 5.21
CA VAL A 16 0.80 0.64 4.83
C VAL A 16 2.19 0.65 4.19
N ALA A 17 2.47 1.62 3.31
CA ALA A 17 3.79 1.77 2.70
C ALA A 17 4.89 2.07 3.74
N LEU A 18 4.60 2.93 4.72
CA LEU A 18 5.52 3.23 5.81
C LEU A 18 5.77 2.01 6.70
N GLU A 19 4.74 1.24 7.05
CA GLU A 19 4.90 0.01 7.84
C GLU A 19 5.74 -1.04 7.12
N ALA A 20 5.56 -1.15 5.80
CA ALA A 20 6.38 -2.03 4.94
C ALA A 20 7.85 -1.58 4.87
N VAL A 21 8.11 -0.27 4.75
CA VAL A 21 9.47 0.29 4.66
C VAL A 21 10.19 0.24 6.00
N LYS A 22 9.46 0.43 7.11
CA LYS A 22 10.00 0.29 8.46
C LYS A 22 10.38 -1.15 8.80
N GLY A 23 10.01 -2.13 7.98
CA GLY A 23 10.29 -3.55 8.23
C GLY A 23 9.52 -4.14 9.41
N VAL A 24 8.44 -3.48 9.85
CA VAL A 24 7.61 -3.95 10.98
C VAL A 24 6.80 -5.17 10.57
N LYS A 25 6.35 -5.20 9.31
CA LYS A 25 5.61 -6.32 8.72
C LYS A 25 6.05 -6.51 7.28
N THR A 26 6.10 -7.75 6.84
CA THR A 26 6.38 -8.09 5.44
C THR A 26 5.20 -7.71 4.55
N LEU A 27 5.46 -7.53 3.25
CA LEU A 27 4.42 -7.25 2.26
C LEU A 27 3.30 -8.31 2.27
N SER A 28 3.65 -9.57 2.55
CA SER A 28 2.71 -10.69 2.58
C SER A 28 1.81 -10.67 3.82
N GLU A 29 2.34 -10.24 4.96
CA GLU A 29 1.57 -10.09 6.20
C GLU A 29 0.59 -8.92 6.09
N LEU A 30 1.07 -7.75 5.63
CA LEU A 30 0.22 -6.59 5.37
C LEU A 30 -0.86 -6.88 4.32
N ALA A 31 -0.51 -7.67 3.30
CA ALA A 31 -1.46 -8.15 2.30
C ALA A 31 -2.57 -9.01 2.92
N SER A 32 -2.20 -9.94 3.80
CA SER A 32 -3.14 -10.83 4.47
C SER A 32 -4.02 -10.07 5.47
N GLU A 33 -3.44 -9.16 6.24
CA GLU A 33 -4.12 -8.38 7.28
C GLU A 33 -5.11 -7.36 6.69
N HIS A 34 -4.73 -6.68 5.61
CA HIS A 34 -5.59 -5.69 4.97
C HIS A 34 -6.43 -6.27 3.82
N GLY A 35 -6.26 -7.56 3.48
CA GLY A 35 -6.93 -8.21 2.35
C GLY A 35 -6.58 -7.56 1.02
N VAL A 36 -5.31 -7.18 0.84
CA VAL A 36 -4.75 -6.49 -0.32
C VAL A 36 -3.73 -7.41 -0.98
N HIS A 37 -3.61 -7.41 -2.30
CA HIS A 37 -2.57 -8.19 -2.96
C HIS A 37 -1.16 -7.59 -2.71
N PRO A 38 -0.10 -8.38 -2.43
CA PRO A 38 1.25 -7.86 -2.17
C PRO A 38 1.79 -6.91 -3.26
N ASN A 39 1.53 -7.22 -4.53
CA ASN A 39 1.87 -6.31 -5.65
C ASN A 39 1.23 -4.92 -5.54
N GLN A 40 0.01 -4.80 -5.00
CA GLN A 40 -0.62 -3.48 -4.84
C GLN A 40 0.11 -2.68 -3.76
N ILE A 41 0.58 -3.32 -2.70
CA ILE A 41 1.35 -2.67 -1.64
C ILE A 41 2.70 -2.18 -2.22
N GLY A 42 3.37 -2.98 -3.04
CA GLY A 42 4.58 -2.56 -3.76
C GLY A 42 4.34 -1.33 -4.64
N GLN A 43 3.21 -1.28 -5.36
CA GLN A 43 2.81 -0.10 -6.13
C GLN A 43 2.52 1.12 -5.25
N TRP A 44 1.94 0.93 -4.06
CA TRP A 44 1.64 2.02 -3.14
C TRP A 44 2.90 2.64 -2.57
N ILE A 45 3.92 1.83 -2.25
CA ILE A 45 5.26 2.28 -1.84
C ILE A 45 5.82 3.17 -2.94
N GLN A 46 5.94 2.66 -4.17
CA GLN A 46 6.46 3.43 -5.30
C GLN A 46 5.69 4.74 -5.52
N HIS A 47 4.36 4.68 -5.48
CA HIS A 47 3.52 5.87 -5.66
C HIS A 47 3.71 6.89 -4.54
N THR A 48 3.73 6.46 -3.27
CA THR A 48 3.89 7.36 -2.13
C THR A 48 5.24 8.06 -2.12
N PHE A 49 6.34 7.34 -2.33
CA PHE A 49 7.67 7.95 -2.45
C PHE A 49 7.76 8.87 -3.67
N ARG A 50 7.17 8.48 -4.81
CA ARG A 50 7.13 9.33 -6.00
C ARG A 50 6.34 10.62 -5.80
N THR A 51 5.22 10.58 -5.08
CA THR A 51 4.38 11.78 -4.83
C THR A 51 4.98 12.75 -3.82
N GLN A 52 5.91 12.32 -2.96
CA GLN A 52 6.58 13.20 -2.00
C GLN A 52 7.75 14.00 -2.61
N VAL A 53 8.22 13.62 -3.82
CA VAL A 53 9.39 14.23 -4.48
C VAL A 53 9.02 15.42 -5.39
N THR A 54 7.74 15.73 -5.55
CA THR A 54 7.29 16.90 -6.32
C THR A 54 6.92 18.04 -5.39
N ASN A 55 7.92 18.83 -5.00
CA ASN A 55 7.77 20.21 -4.51
C ASN A 55 8.91 21.06 -5.07
#